data_AF-A0A0Q5BWY8-F1
#
_entry.id   AF-A0A0Q5BWY8-F1
#
_cell.length_a   1.000
_cell.length_b   1.000
_cell.length_c   1.000
_cell.angle_alpha   90.00
_cell.angle_beta   90.00
_cell.angle_gamma   90.00
#
_symmetry.space_group_name_H-M   'P 1'
#
loop_
_entity.id
_entity.type
_entity.pdbx_description
1 polymer ?
#
loop_
_entity_poly.entity_id
_entity_poly.type
_entity_poly.pdbx_seq_one_letter_code
_entity_poly.pdbx_strand_id
1 'polypeptide(L)'
;MTTAPTRRSLLLESVVDHILEHGVATVSLRALARAADSNNRMLLYYFGSRAELLSEALIAAAVRFPDMQRAADELLVPGRPLGERLDRSWEALASAGNRPYLRLFFQVFGLAAFEQAEEWRATRGRFDEFLQPELRRALAESGVPAEEVPVLAREIVAFWRGLEILLISLDDDAGVDAVRVRAHADLLARLPSPRQQNSG
;
A
#
# COMPACT_ATOMS: atom_id res chain seq x y z
N MET A 1 19.57 7.05 19.55
CA MET A 1 19.47 6.20 20.76
C MET A 1 18.16 5.46 20.68
N THR A 2 18.17 4.18 20.31
CA THR A 2 16.94 3.38 20.21
C THR A 2 16.57 2.92 21.61
N THR A 3 15.54 3.52 22.20
CA THR A 3 14.99 3.12 23.50
C THR A 3 14.54 1.66 23.43
N ALA A 4 14.81 0.87 24.47
CA ALA A 4 14.39 -0.53 24.53
C ALA A 4 12.86 -0.66 24.32
N PRO A 5 12.38 -1.71 23.62
CA PRO A 5 10.97 -1.88 23.34
C PRO A 5 10.16 -2.02 24.64
N THR A 6 9.05 -1.31 24.72
CA THR A 6 8.13 -1.39 25.87
C THR A 6 7.29 -2.66 25.79
N ARG A 7 6.72 -3.11 26.92
CA ARG A 7 5.76 -4.23 26.90
C ARG A 7 4.59 -3.95 25.96
N ARG A 8 4.08 -2.71 25.92
CA ARG A 8 3.02 -2.29 25.00
C ARG A 8 3.41 -2.47 23.54
N SER A 9 4.62 -2.05 23.15
CA SER A 9 5.07 -2.20 21.75
C SER A 9 5.28 -3.66 21.37
N LEU A 10 5.81 -4.51 22.26
CA LEU A 10 5.95 -5.95 21.99
C LEU A 10 4.57 -6.63 21.78
N LEU A 11 3.57 -6.24 22.57
CA LEU A 11 2.20 -6.73 22.39
C LEU A 11 1.63 -6.28 21.04
N LEU A 12 1.84 -5.02 20.66
CA LEU A 12 1.37 -4.48 19.39
C LEU A 12 2.02 -5.20 18.20
N GLU A 13 3.34 -5.40 18.22
CA GLU A 13 4.06 -6.13 17.16
C GLU A 13 3.54 -7.55 16.97
N SER A 14 3.29 -8.26 18.07
CA SER A 14 2.73 -9.63 18.01
C SER A 14 1.32 -9.64 17.43
N VAL A 15 0.52 -8.60 17.72
CA VAL A 15 -0.80 -8.44 17.11
C VAL A 15 -0.69 -8.13 15.62
N VAL A 16 0.25 -7.27 15.20
CA VAL A 16 0.51 -6.98 13.78
C VAL A 16 0.86 -8.26 13.02
N ASP A 17 1.80 -9.05 13.53
CA ASP A 17 2.18 -10.32 12.91
C ASP A 17 0.97 -11.26 12.77
N HIS A 18 0.17 -11.35 13.82
CA HIS A 18 -1.03 -12.20 13.80
C HIS A 18 -2.05 -11.76 12.76
N ILE A 19 -2.34 -10.46 12.62
CA ILE A 19 -3.32 -9.96 11.64
C ILE A 19 -2.80 -10.01 10.21
N LEU A 20 -1.48 -9.92 9.98
CA LEU A 20 -0.89 -10.11 8.65
C LEU A 20 -1.03 -11.56 8.17
N GLU A 21 -0.97 -12.51 9.09
CA GLU A 21 -1.11 -13.93 8.79
C GLU A 21 -2.58 -14.37 8.70
N HIS A 22 -3.43 -13.89 9.60
CA HIS A 22 -4.80 -14.43 9.78
C HIS A 22 -5.92 -13.46 9.36
N GLY A 23 -5.60 -12.20 9.08
CA GLY A 23 -6.58 -11.15 8.83
C GLY A 23 -7.32 -10.68 10.09
N VAL A 24 -8.31 -9.80 9.89
CA VAL A 24 -9.05 -9.12 10.98
C VAL A 24 -10.52 -9.53 11.09
N ALA A 25 -11.11 -10.10 10.04
CA ALA A 25 -12.56 -10.34 9.97
C ALA A 25 -13.09 -11.25 11.08
N THR A 26 -12.34 -12.27 11.49
CA THR A 26 -12.77 -13.26 12.49
C THR A 26 -11.90 -13.26 13.75
N VAL A 27 -10.99 -12.30 13.89
CA VAL A 27 -9.97 -12.35 14.95
C VAL A 27 -10.56 -11.99 16.31
N SER A 28 -10.67 -12.95 17.23
CA SER A 28 -11.16 -12.66 18.58
C SER A 28 -10.08 -12.01 19.44
N LEU A 29 -10.46 -11.21 20.46
CA LEU A 29 -9.49 -10.67 21.44
C LEU A 29 -8.68 -11.80 22.12
N ARG A 30 -9.31 -12.96 22.34
CA ARG A 30 -8.66 -14.17 22.87
C ARG A 30 -7.58 -14.72 21.93
N ALA A 31 -7.81 -14.66 20.61
CA ALA A 31 -6.80 -15.07 19.63
C ALA A 31 -5.60 -14.11 19.68
N LEU A 32 -5.85 -12.80 19.67
CA LEU A 32 -4.82 -11.76 19.79
C LEU A 32 -3.99 -11.91 21.08
N ALA A 33 -4.65 -12.15 22.22
CA ALA A 33 -3.98 -12.35 23.49
C ALA A 33 -3.04 -13.56 23.49
N ARG A 34 -3.46 -14.68 22.88
CA ARG A 34 -2.62 -15.87 22.75
C ARG A 34 -1.44 -15.63 21.81
N ALA A 35 -1.68 -14.96 20.68
CA ALA A 35 -0.62 -14.62 19.73
C ALA A 35 0.45 -13.71 20.35
N ALA A 36 0.04 -12.82 21.26
CA ALA A 36 0.91 -11.90 21.96
C ALA A 36 1.48 -12.45 23.29
N ASP A 37 1.36 -13.75 23.55
CA ASP A 37 1.76 -14.41 24.80
C ASP A 37 1.32 -13.60 26.05
N SER A 38 0.01 -13.37 26.11
CA SER A 38 -0.63 -12.46 27.06
C SER A 38 -2.07 -12.92 27.37
N ASN A 39 -2.86 -12.03 27.99
CA ASN A 39 -4.27 -12.27 28.28
C ASN A 39 -5.14 -11.07 27.90
N ASN A 40 -6.46 -11.27 27.79
CA ASN A 40 -7.40 -10.23 27.39
C ASN A 40 -7.32 -9.00 28.30
N ARG A 41 -7.15 -9.19 29.61
CA ARG A 41 -7.07 -8.11 30.58
C ARG A 41 -5.85 -7.22 30.31
N MET A 42 -4.71 -7.80 29.99
CA MET A 42 -3.49 -7.05 29.65
C MET A 42 -3.61 -6.29 28.33
N LEU A 43 -4.23 -6.87 27.30
CA LEU A 43 -4.48 -6.14 26.06
C LEU A 43 -5.42 -4.95 26.30
N LEU A 44 -6.55 -5.16 27.00
CA LEU A 44 -7.47 -4.07 27.31
C LEU A 44 -6.85 -2.99 28.21
N TYR A 45 -5.96 -3.37 29.12
CA TYR A 45 -5.20 -2.41 29.93
C TYR A 45 -4.36 -1.45 29.09
N TYR A 46 -3.70 -1.93 28.02
CA TYR A 46 -2.81 -1.10 27.20
C TYR A 46 -3.49 -0.37 26.05
N PHE A 47 -4.59 -0.92 25.54
CA PHE A 47 -5.20 -0.50 24.28
C PHE A 47 -6.67 -0.07 24.43
N GLY A 48 -7.26 -0.16 25.63
CA GLY A 48 -8.62 0.26 25.93
C GLY A 48 -9.69 -0.74 25.44
N SER A 49 -9.73 -0.98 24.14
CA SER A 49 -10.71 -1.85 23.49
C SER A 49 -10.09 -2.71 22.39
N ARG A 50 -10.84 -3.73 21.94
CA ARG A 50 -10.44 -4.53 20.77
C ARG A 50 -10.40 -3.67 19.50
N ALA A 51 -11.32 -2.71 19.35
CA ALA A 51 -11.39 -1.84 18.19
C ALA A 51 -10.15 -0.94 18.09
N GLU A 52 -9.80 -0.27 19.20
CA GLU A 52 -8.59 0.55 19.31
C GLU A 52 -7.31 -0.26 19.09
N LEU A 53 -7.19 -1.45 19.69
CA LEU A 53 -6.06 -2.35 19.46
C LEU A 53 -5.90 -2.68 17.97
N LEU A 54 -6.98 -3.04 17.29
CA LEU A 54 -6.90 -3.35 15.86
C LEU A 54 -6.56 -2.12 15.04
N SER A 55 -7.09 -0.95 15.41
CA SER A 55 -6.83 0.31 14.73
C SER A 55 -5.34 0.66 14.79
N GLU A 56 -4.76 0.59 15.99
CA GLU A 56 -3.32 0.77 16.20
C GLU A 56 -2.49 -0.28 15.46
N ALA A 57 -2.91 -1.54 15.47
CA ALA A 57 -2.20 -2.61 14.77
C ALA A 57 -2.20 -2.39 13.26
N LEU A 58 -3.30 -1.92 12.67
CA LEU A 58 -3.37 -1.64 11.24
C LEU A 58 -2.55 -0.40 10.84
N ILE A 59 -2.50 0.62 11.69
CA ILE A 59 -1.57 1.74 11.50
C ILE A 59 -0.12 1.25 11.57
N ALA A 60 0.22 0.40 12.55
CA ALA A 60 1.55 -0.16 12.67
C ALA A 60 1.92 -1.08 11.48
N ALA A 61 0.97 -1.89 10.99
CA ALA A 61 1.13 -2.69 9.79
C ALA A 61 1.39 -1.81 8.56
N ALA A 62 0.70 -0.67 8.45
CA ALA A 62 0.94 0.27 7.35
C ALA A 62 2.34 0.89 7.40
N VAL A 63 2.85 1.21 8.58
CA VAL A 63 4.22 1.71 8.76
C VAL A 63 5.25 0.61 8.43
N ARG A 64 4.94 -0.65 8.75
CA ARG A 64 5.78 -1.82 8.47
C ARG A 64 5.71 -2.31 7.03
N PHE A 65 4.82 -1.76 6.20
CA PHE A 65 4.60 -2.23 4.84
C PHE A 65 5.91 -2.13 4.04
N PRO A 66 6.54 -3.26 3.69
CA PRO A 66 7.85 -3.24 3.05
C PRO A 66 7.76 -2.62 1.66
N ASP A 67 8.88 -2.06 1.20
CA ASP A 67 9.05 -1.55 -0.16
C ASP A 67 8.09 -0.42 -0.61
N MET A 68 7.15 0.05 0.24
CA MET A 68 6.27 1.18 -0.10
C MET A 68 7.06 2.47 -0.33
N GLN A 69 7.97 2.80 0.60
CA GLN A 69 8.83 3.97 0.42
C GLN A 69 9.70 3.84 -0.83
N ARG A 70 10.22 2.63 -1.09
CA ARG A 70 10.98 2.34 -2.32
C ARG A 70 10.12 2.62 -3.56
N ALA A 71 8.87 2.16 -3.59
CA ALA A 71 7.96 2.40 -4.72
C ALA A 71 7.76 3.90 -4.99
N ALA A 72 7.64 4.72 -3.95
CA ALA A 72 7.55 6.17 -4.05
C ALA A 72 8.88 6.80 -4.55
N ASP A 73 10.01 6.35 -4.01
CA ASP A 73 11.34 6.86 -4.36
C ASP A 73 11.69 6.57 -5.83
N GLU A 74 11.34 5.39 -6.35
CA GLU A 74 11.59 4.98 -7.74
C GLU A 74 10.88 5.91 -8.77
N LEU A 75 9.76 6.52 -8.38
CA LEU A 75 9.02 7.50 -9.19
C LEU A 75 9.74 8.85 -9.31
N LEU A 76 10.64 9.16 -8.38
CA LEU A 76 11.29 10.47 -8.28
C LEU A 76 12.75 10.46 -8.72
N VAL A 77 13.26 9.34 -9.24
CA VAL A 77 14.66 9.22 -9.67
C VAL A 77 14.96 10.19 -10.83
N PRO A 78 15.83 11.20 -10.62
CA PRO A 78 16.09 12.22 -11.63
C PRO A 78 16.69 11.63 -12.91
N GLY A 79 16.29 12.16 -14.08
CA GLY A 79 16.83 11.75 -15.38
C GLY A 79 16.38 10.37 -15.87
N ARG A 80 15.72 9.55 -15.02
CA ARG A 80 15.15 8.27 -15.45
C ARG A 80 13.88 8.49 -16.28
N PRO A 81 13.71 7.80 -17.43
CA PRO A 81 12.47 7.85 -18.21
C PRO A 81 11.24 7.39 -17.41
N LEU A 82 10.06 7.96 -17.70
CA LEU A 82 8.82 7.63 -16.99
C LEU A 82 8.52 6.13 -16.97
N GLY A 83 8.68 5.44 -18.11
CA GLY A 83 8.41 4.01 -18.18
C GLY A 83 9.24 3.19 -17.20
N GLU A 84 10.55 3.48 -17.11
CA GLU A 84 11.42 2.79 -16.16
C GLU A 84 11.08 3.15 -14.71
N ARG A 85 10.67 4.40 -14.42
CA ARG A 85 10.17 4.79 -13.09
C ARG A 85 8.93 3.99 -12.69
N LEU A 86 7.97 3.83 -13.60
CA LEU A 86 6.75 3.06 -13.37
C LEU A 86 7.04 1.57 -13.16
N ASP A 87 7.93 0.99 -13.96
CA ASP A 87 8.32 -0.41 -13.86
C ASP A 87 9.02 -0.71 -12.53
N ARG A 88 9.98 0.13 -12.12
CA ARG A 88 10.71 0.00 -10.85
C ARG A 88 9.82 0.21 -9.63
N SER A 89 8.89 1.17 -9.72
CA SER A 89 7.88 1.39 -8.69
C SER A 89 6.99 0.16 -8.54
N TRP A 90 6.51 -0.41 -9.65
CA TRP A 90 5.76 -1.66 -9.62
C TRP A 90 6.54 -2.84 -9.03
N GLU A 91 7.81 -3.04 -9.41
CA GLU A 91 8.66 -4.10 -8.84
C GLU A 91 8.71 -4.04 -7.31
N ALA A 92 8.67 -2.82 -6.75
CA ALA A 92 8.60 -2.60 -5.30
C ALA A 92 7.23 -3.00 -4.73
N LEU A 93 6.14 -2.59 -5.37
CA LEU A 93 4.78 -2.94 -4.94
C LEU A 93 4.50 -4.45 -5.05
N ALA A 94 4.99 -5.09 -6.11
CA ALA A 94 4.76 -6.49 -6.43
C ALA A 94 5.68 -7.47 -5.68
N SER A 95 6.58 -6.98 -4.82
CA SER A 95 7.46 -7.79 -3.99
C SER A 95 6.68 -8.86 -3.23
N ALA A 96 7.19 -10.10 -3.20
CA ALA A 96 6.52 -11.22 -2.51
C ALA A 96 6.32 -10.94 -1.01
N GLY A 97 7.22 -10.16 -0.40
CA GLY A 97 7.10 -9.71 0.99
C GLY A 97 5.87 -8.85 1.28
N ASN A 98 5.28 -8.26 0.24
CA ASN A 98 4.09 -7.40 0.35
C ASN A 98 2.78 -8.20 0.41
N ARG A 99 2.78 -9.48 0.03
CA ARG A 99 1.55 -10.29 -0.09
C ARG A 99 0.69 -10.30 1.19
N PRO A 100 1.25 -10.50 2.41
CA PRO A 100 0.46 -10.43 3.64
C PRO A 100 -0.18 -9.05 3.87
N TYR A 101 0.56 -7.99 3.57
CA TYR A 101 0.09 -6.61 3.72
C TYR A 101 -1.01 -6.27 2.70
N LEU A 102 -0.86 -6.73 1.44
CA LEU A 102 -1.88 -6.58 0.40
C LEU A 102 -3.17 -7.29 0.77
N ARG A 103 -3.10 -8.55 1.24
CA ARG A 103 -4.28 -9.29 1.72
C ARG A 103 -5.01 -8.55 2.84
N LEU A 104 -4.26 -8.06 3.83
CA LEU A 104 -4.80 -7.31 4.95
C LEU A 104 -5.42 -5.98 4.49
N PHE A 105 -4.73 -5.26 3.61
CA PHE A 105 -5.21 -4.01 3.01
C PHE A 105 -6.54 -4.21 2.29
N PHE A 106 -6.65 -5.17 1.37
CA PHE A 106 -7.89 -5.40 0.62
C PHE A 106 -9.02 -5.94 1.51
N GLN A 107 -8.72 -6.73 2.53
CA GLN A 107 -9.72 -7.14 3.52
C GLN A 107 -10.30 -5.91 4.26
N VAL A 108 -9.45 -5.02 4.76
CA VAL A 108 -9.89 -3.80 5.45
C VAL A 108 -10.63 -2.86 4.50
N PHE A 109 -10.16 -2.73 3.25
CA PHE A 109 -10.81 -1.93 2.22
C PHE A 109 -12.24 -2.42 1.97
N GLY A 110 -12.42 -3.73 1.77
CA GLY A 110 -13.72 -4.35 1.56
C GLY A 110 -14.64 -4.22 2.77
N LEU A 111 -14.12 -4.48 3.98
CA LEU A 111 -14.89 -4.33 5.22
C LEU A 111 -15.36 -2.89 5.44
N ALA A 112 -14.49 -1.90 5.17
CA ALA A 112 -14.80 -0.50 5.40
C ALA A 112 -15.74 0.10 4.33
N ALA A 113 -16.00 -0.61 3.25
CA ALA A 113 -17.02 -0.23 2.25
C ALA A 113 -18.45 -0.48 2.74
N PHE A 114 -18.65 -1.36 3.72
CA PHE A 114 -19.93 -1.56 4.41
C PHE A 114 -19.86 -0.79 5.75
N GLU A 115 -20.87 0.04 6.07
CA GLU A 115 -20.85 1.07 7.14
C GLU A 115 -20.66 0.55 8.60
N GLN A 116 -19.53 -0.06 8.94
CA GLN A 116 -19.22 -0.52 10.31
C GLN A 116 -17.84 -0.06 10.79
N ALA A 117 -17.32 1.04 10.24
CA ALA A 117 -15.88 1.22 10.21
C ALA A 117 -15.39 2.66 9.98
N GLU A 118 -15.94 3.66 10.70
CA GLU A 118 -15.36 5.03 10.72
C GLU A 118 -13.85 5.00 11.02
N GLU A 119 -13.45 4.11 11.94
CA GLU A 119 -12.08 3.83 12.36
C GLU A 119 -11.13 3.46 11.21
N TRP A 120 -11.67 2.94 10.11
CA TRP A 120 -10.90 2.37 8.99
C TRP A 120 -10.91 3.27 7.74
N ARG A 121 -11.76 4.29 7.70
CA ARG A 121 -11.84 5.25 6.58
C ARG A 121 -10.55 6.06 6.44
N ALA A 122 -9.98 6.51 7.55
CA ALA A 122 -8.72 7.28 7.55
C ALA A 122 -7.53 6.45 7.04
N THR A 123 -7.43 5.18 7.45
CA THR A 123 -6.38 4.26 7.00
C THR A 123 -6.47 4.00 5.49
N ARG A 124 -7.69 3.86 4.95
CA ARG A 124 -7.94 3.70 3.52
C ARG A 124 -7.42 4.89 2.69
N GLY A 125 -7.80 6.11 3.09
CA GLY A 125 -7.38 7.32 2.39
C GLY A 125 -5.85 7.45 2.32
N ARG A 126 -5.16 7.12 3.41
CA ARG A 126 -3.70 7.16 3.49
C ARG A 126 -3.01 6.27 2.46
N PHE A 127 -3.53 5.07 2.22
CA PHE A 127 -2.98 4.13 1.25
C PHE A 127 -3.35 4.47 -0.19
N ASP A 128 -4.57 4.94 -0.43
CA ASP A 128 -5.00 5.37 -1.77
C ASP A 128 -4.25 6.62 -2.25
N GLU A 129 -3.90 7.51 -1.31
CA GLU A 129 -3.16 8.74 -1.60
C GLU A 129 -1.64 8.55 -1.58
N PHE A 130 -1.11 7.44 -1.06
CA PHE A 130 0.32 7.29 -0.78
C PHE A 130 1.24 7.56 -1.98
N LEU A 131 0.90 7.06 -3.18
CA LEU A 131 1.71 7.25 -4.40
C LEU A 131 1.23 8.43 -5.27
N GLN A 132 0.10 9.05 -4.93
CA GLN A 132 -0.52 10.07 -5.77
C GLN A 132 0.38 11.32 -5.93
N PRO A 133 1.00 11.87 -4.87
CA PRO A 133 1.90 13.01 -5.01
C PRO A 133 3.09 12.73 -5.93
N GLU A 134 3.73 11.58 -5.76
CA GLU A 134 4.94 11.17 -6.47
C GLU A 134 4.64 10.84 -7.93
N LEU A 135 3.53 10.14 -8.20
CA LEU A 135 3.06 9.92 -9.57
C LEU A 135 2.74 11.23 -10.27
N ARG A 136 2.01 12.14 -9.62
CA ARG A 136 1.69 13.45 -10.21
C ARG A 136 2.94 14.23 -10.56
N ARG A 137 3.93 14.21 -9.67
CA ARG A 137 5.23 14.84 -9.92
C ARG A 137 5.98 14.17 -11.06
N ALA A 138 6.08 12.84 -11.08
CA ALA A 138 6.75 12.10 -12.14
C ALA A 138 6.12 12.35 -13.51
N LEU A 139 4.78 12.40 -13.58
CA LEU A 139 4.03 12.72 -14.81
C LEU A 139 4.31 14.15 -15.28
N ALA A 140 4.26 15.13 -14.37
CA ALA A 140 4.55 16.53 -14.70
C ALA A 140 6.00 16.72 -15.19
N GLU A 141 6.97 16.11 -14.52
CA GLU A 141 8.39 16.12 -14.94
C GLU A 141 8.61 15.46 -16.31
N SER A 142 7.71 14.55 -16.70
CA SER A 142 7.74 13.85 -17.99
C SER A 142 7.00 14.60 -19.11
N GLY A 143 6.51 15.82 -18.84
CA GLY A 143 5.86 16.68 -19.83
C GLY A 143 4.38 16.41 -20.06
N VAL A 144 3.72 15.65 -19.18
CA VAL A 144 2.27 15.44 -19.22
C VAL A 144 1.54 16.77 -18.95
N PRO A 145 0.52 17.14 -19.75
CA PRO A 145 -0.25 18.36 -19.52
C PRO A 145 -0.87 18.40 -18.12
N ALA A 146 -0.82 19.57 -17.48
CA ALA A 146 -1.20 19.73 -16.07
C ALA A 146 -2.66 19.33 -15.80
N GLU A 147 -3.54 19.50 -16.79
CA GLU A 147 -4.93 19.09 -16.78
C GLU A 147 -5.14 17.57 -16.81
N GLU A 148 -4.20 16.81 -17.37
CA GLU A 148 -4.28 15.34 -17.48
C GLU A 148 -3.63 14.64 -16.28
N VAL A 149 -2.64 15.26 -15.66
CA VAL A 149 -1.84 14.69 -14.55
C VAL A 149 -2.70 14.05 -13.43
N PRO A 150 -3.75 14.70 -12.90
CA PRO A 150 -4.54 14.10 -11.81
C PRO A 150 -5.29 12.83 -12.22
N VAL A 151 -5.79 12.78 -13.46
CA VAL A 151 -6.54 11.64 -13.99
C VAL A 151 -5.60 10.48 -14.29
N LEU A 152 -4.46 10.74 -14.94
CA LEU A 152 -3.46 9.72 -15.27
C LEU A 152 -2.83 9.12 -14.01
N ALA A 153 -2.51 9.93 -12.99
CA ALA A 153 -2.01 9.41 -11.72
C ALA A 153 -3.03 8.46 -11.06
N ARG A 154 -4.33 8.79 -11.12
CA ARG A 154 -5.41 7.95 -10.61
C ARG A 154 -5.61 6.68 -11.45
N GLU A 155 -5.50 6.77 -12.77
CA GLU A 155 -5.53 5.62 -13.69
C GLU A 155 -4.44 4.61 -13.34
N ILE A 156 -3.19 5.08 -13.15
CA ILE A 156 -2.05 4.22 -12.80
C ILE A 156 -2.28 3.51 -11.46
N VAL A 157 -2.65 4.25 -10.41
CA VAL A 157 -2.92 3.64 -9.09
C VAL A 157 -4.06 2.63 -9.18
N ALA A 158 -5.17 2.97 -9.84
CA ALA A 158 -6.30 2.06 -9.99
C ALA A 158 -5.92 0.79 -10.74
N PHE A 159 -5.10 0.91 -11.79
CA PHE A 159 -4.56 -0.23 -12.52
C PHE A 159 -3.66 -1.11 -11.64
N TRP A 160 -2.71 -0.51 -10.92
CA TRP A 160 -1.85 -1.25 -9.98
C TRP A 160 -2.65 -1.94 -8.88
N ARG A 161 -3.70 -1.32 -8.33
CA ARG A 161 -4.60 -1.99 -7.37
C ARG A 161 -5.24 -3.24 -7.97
N GLY A 162 -5.66 -3.18 -9.23
CA GLY A 162 -6.18 -4.34 -9.94
C GLY A 162 -5.16 -5.47 -10.02
N LEU A 163 -3.91 -5.15 -10.38
CA LEU A 163 -2.83 -6.13 -10.44
C LEU A 163 -2.46 -6.69 -9.06
N GLU A 164 -2.40 -5.86 -8.02
CA GLU A 164 -2.16 -6.29 -6.64
C GLU A 164 -3.22 -7.28 -6.15
N ILE A 165 -4.50 -7.09 -6.52
CA ILE A 165 -5.56 -8.07 -6.27
C ILE A 165 -5.25 -9.38 -6.98
N LEU A 166 -4.81 -9.35 -8.24
CA LEU A 166 -4.45 -10.57 -8.97
C LEU A 166 -3.28 -11.30 -8.31
N LEU A 167 -2.25 -10.58 -7.85
CA LEU A 167 -1.08 -11.15 -7.14
C LEU A 167 -1.44 -11.91 -5.85
N ILE A 168 -2.57 -11.59 -5.21
CA ILE A 168 -3.06 -12.30 -4.01
C ILE A 168 -4.20 -13.28 -4.30
N SER A 169 -4.68 -13.33 -5.54
CA SER A 169 -5.82 -14.16 -5.96
C SER A 169 -5.43 -15.28 -6.91
N LEU A 170 -4.31 -15.13 -7.63
CA LEU A 170 -3.81 -16.06 -8.63
C LEU A 170 -2.39 -16.52 -8.27
N ASP A 171 -2.07 -17.77 -8.56
CA ASP A 171 -0.70 -18.31 -8.54
C ASP A 171 -0.04 -18.13 -9.92
N ASP A 172 -0.07 -16.92 -10.47
CA ASP A 172 0.47 -16.58 -11.80
C ASP A 172 1.11 -15.18 -11.83
N ASP A 173 2.18 -15.00 -11.06
CA ASP A 173 2.93 -13.74 -11.01
C ASP A 173 3.44 -13.33 -12.42
N ALA A 174 3.80 -14.29 -13.26
CA ALA A 174 4.29 -14.04 -14.62
C ALA A 174 3.18 -13.50 -15.55
N GLY A 175 1.98 -14.05 -15.47
CA GLY A 175 0.81 -13.55 -16.19
C GLY A 175 0.42 -12.15 -15.72
N VAL A 176 0.47 -11.87 -14.42
CA VAL A 176 0.23 -10.52 -13.88
C VAL A 176 1.27 -9.53 -14.40
N ASP A 177 2.55 -9.91 -14.43
CA ASP A 177 3.61 -9.05 -14.98
C ASP A 177 3.44 -8.82 -16.49
N ALA A 178 3.03 -9.82 -17.26
CA ALA A 178 2.75 -9.67 -18.69
C ALA A 178 1.62 -8.64 -18.96
N VAL A 179 0.56 -8.64 -18.12
CA VAL A 179 -0.51 -7.64 -18.20
C VAL A 179 0.03 -6.24 -17.89
N ARG A 180 0.87 -6.10 -16.86
CA ARG A 180 1.54 -4.83 -16.56
C ARG A 180 2.38 -4.33 -17.73
N VAL A 181 3.29 -5.14 -18.27
CA VAL A 181 4.19 -4.74 -19.38
C VAL A 181 3.37 -4.14 -20.50
N ARG A 182 2.29 -4.83 -20.90
CA ARG A 182 1.41 -4.38 -21.97
C ARG A 182 0.73 -3.05 -21.64
N ALA A 183 0.12 -2.95 -20.46
CA ALA A 183 -0.61 -1.75 -20.06
C ALA A 183 0.30 -0.53 -19.87
N HIS A 184 1.51 -0.71 -19.32
CA HIS A 184 2.51 0.36 -19.21
C HIS A 184 2.96 0.83 -20.61
N ALA A 185 3.22 -0.08 -21.54
CA ALA A 185 3.53 0.29 -22.92
C ALA A 185 2.39 1.08 -23.59
N ASP A 186 1.15 0.61 -23.45
CA ASP A 186 -0.05 1.27 -23.98
C ASP A 186 -0.29 2.65 -23.35
N LEU A 187 0.00 2.82 -22.06
CA LEU A 187 -0.04 4.10 -21.37
C LEU A 187 0.99 5.08 -21.96
N LEU A 188 2.26 4.65 -22.03
CA LEU A 188 3.35 5.50 -22.52
C LEU A 188 3.14 5.91 -23.99
N ALA A 189 2.60 5.02 -24.83
CA ALA A 189 2.30 5.30 -26.22
C ALA A 189 1.22 6.37 -26.43
N ARG A 190 0.33 6.57 -25.43
CA ARG A 190 -0.74 7.59 -25.46
C ARG A 190 -0.27 8.95 -24.97
N LEU A 191 0.86 9.02 -24.24
CA LEU A 191 1.33 10.28 -23.69
C LEU A 191 1.82 11.21 -24.80
N PRO A 192 1.50 12.52 -24.73
CA PRO A 192 2.02 13.48 -25.69
C PRO A 192 3.54 13.48 -25.66
N SER A 193 4.16 13.42 -26.83
CA SER A 193 5.62 13.55 -26.93
C SER A 193 6.05 14.89 -26.31
N PRO A 194 7.18 14.94 -25.59
CA PRO A 194 7.68 16.20 -25.03
C PRO A 194 7.77 17.21 -26.18
N ARG A 195 7.01 18.31 -26.08
CA ARG A 195 7.12 19.40 -27.06
C ARG A 195 8.58 19.83 -27.05
N GLN A 196 9.29 19.62 -28.16
CA GLN A 196 10.61 20.21 -28.35
C GLN A 196 10.41 21.71 -28.12
N GLN A 197 11.00 22.23 -27.05
CA GLN A 197 11.01 23.65 -26.79
C GLN A 197 11.80 24.28 -27.94
N ASN A 198 11.10 24.79 -28.94
CA ASN A 198 11.70 25.59 -30.00
C ASN A 198 12.40 26.78 -29.32
N SER A 199 13.72 26.69 -29.24
CA SER A 199 14.59 27.82 -28.88
C SER A 199 14.47 28.85 -29.99
N GLY A 200 13.71 29.92 -29.73
CA GLY A 200 13.72 31.16 -30.49
C GLY A 200 14.46 32.24 -29.72
#